data_AF-A0A838SNS4-F1
#
_entry.id   AF-A0A838SNS4-F1
#
_cell.length_a   1.000
_cell.length_b   1.000
_cell.length_c   1.000
_cell.angle_alpha   90.00
_cell.angle_beta   90.00
_cell.angle_gamma   90.00
#
_symmetry.space_group_name_H-M   'P 1'
#
loop_
_entity.id
_entity.type
_entity.pdbx_description
1 polymer ?
#
loop_
_entity_poly.entity_id
_entity_poly.type
_entity_poly.pdbx_seq_one_letter_code
_entity_poly.pdbx_strand_id
1 'polypeptide(L)' 'RTLHQRFNDLQDPAPVPLDTDYASVIDSDVPIVVQHTRLDSRQAENALLSTVAYPVS' A
#
# COMPACT_ATOMS: atom_id res chain seq x y z
N ARG A 1 2.03 -16.62 -5.32
CA ARG A 1 0.72 -16.39 -4.65
C ARG A 1 0.54 -14.89 -4.49
N THR A 2 -0.66 -14.40 -4.17
CA THR A 2 -0.93 -12.98 -3.94
C THR A 2 -1.02 -12.67 -2.44
N LEU A 3 -0.65 -11.45 -2.05
CA LEU A 3 -0.79 -10.91 -0.69
C LEU A 3 -1.46 -9.53 -0.77
N HIS A 4 -2.55 -9.35 -0.05
CA HIS A 4 -3.18 -8.03 0.13
C HIS A 4 -2.78 -7.51 1.51
N GLN A 5 -1.71 -6.72 1.57
CA GLN A 5 -1.25 -6.10 2.80
C GLN A 5 -1.97 -4.76 3.00
N ARG A 6 -2.66 -4.59 4.14
CA ARG A 6 -3.20 -3.28 4.54
C ARG A 6 -2.13 -2.53 5.35
N PHE A 7 -1.88 -1.27 5.01
CA PHE A 7 -0.94 -0.44 5.77
C PHE A 7 -1.36 -0.28 7.24
N ASN A 8 -2.67 -0.21 7.50
CA ASN A 8 -3.22 -0.12 8.86
C ASN A 8 -2.98 -1.36 9.72
N ASP A 9 -2.59 -2.50 9.12
CA ASP A 9 -2.26 -3.72 9.85
C ASP A 9 -0.76 -3.85 10.16
N LEU A 10 0.09 -2.95 9.68
CA LEU A 10 1.51 -2.92 10.00
C LEU A 10 1.70 -2.40 11.43
N GLN A 11 2.52 -3.08 12.23
CA GLN A 11 2.73 -2.74 13.65
C GLN A 11 4.21 -2.72 14.07
N ASP A 12 5.09 -3.34 13.29
CA ASP A 12 6.52 -3.48 13.59
C ASP A 12 7.33 -2.75 12.50
N PRO A 13 8.22 -1.80 12.83
CA PRO A 13 8.62 -1.34 14.17
C PRO A 13 7.59 -0.48 14.92
N ALA A 14 6.60 0.04 14.21
CA ALA A 14 5.51 0.84 14.77
C ALA A 14 4.33 0.89 13.78
N PRO A 15 3.11 1.20 14.24
CA PRO A 15 1.98 1.49 13.35
C PRO A 15 2.26 2.66 12.42
N VAL A 16 1.71 2.60 11.20
CA VAL A 16 1.71 3.74 10.28
C VAL A 16 0.84 4.87 10.87
N PRO A 17 1.37 6.11 10.98
CA PRO A 17 0.59 7.23 11.50
C PRO A 17 -0.66 7.50 10.66
N LEU A 18 -1.79 7.75 11.34
CA LEU A 18 -3.04 8.18 10.69
C LEU A 18 -2.95 9.66 10.34
N ASP A 19 -3.74 10.08 9.33
CA ASP A 19 -3.85 11.47 8.89
C ASP A 19 -2.49 12.14 8.59
N THR A 20 -1.55 11.33 8.10
CA THR A 20 -0.19 11.75 7.80
C THR A 20 0.14 11.29 6.39
N ASP A 21 0.57 12.22 5.53
CA ASP A 21 1.08 11.85 4.22
C ASP A 21 2.38 11.04 4.37
N TYR A 22 2.48 9.92 3.66
CA TYR A 22 3.66 9.07 3.65
C TYR A 22 3.93 8.47 2.28
N ALA A 23 5.14 7.94 2.12
CA ALA A 23 5.54 7.11 0.99
C ALA A 23 6.06 5.76 1.52
N SER A 24 6.08 4.74 0.67
CA SER A 24 6.55 3.40 1.01
C SER A 24 7.50 2.87 -0.05
N VAL A 25 8.57 2.20 0.39
CA VAL A 25 9.42 1.35 -0.46
C VAL A 25 9.12 -0.09 -0.09
N ILE A 26 8.97 -0.95 -1.10
CA ILE A 26 8.77 -2.39 -0.91
C ILE A 26 9.97 -3.09 -1.52
N ASP A 27 10.75 -3.74 -0.68
CA ASP A 27 11.94 -4.49 -1.05
C ASP A 27 11.63 -6.00 -1.05
N SER A 28 12.23 -6.74 -1.97
CA SER A 28 12.00 -8.16 -2.17
C SER A 28 13.26 -8.82 -2.73
N ASP A 29 13.64 -9.95 -2.13
CA ASP A 29 14.79 -10.76 -2.53
C ASP A 29 14.58 -11.50 -3.87
N VAL A 30 13.33 -11.55 -4.34
CA VAL A 30 12.94 -12.08 -5.64
C VAL A 30 12.04 -11.09 -6.41
N PRO A 31 11.97 -11.16 -7.74
CA PRO A 31 11.09 -10.29 -8.53
C PRO A 31 9.61 -10.43 -8.13
N ILE A 32 8.96 -9.29 -7.89
CA ILE A 32 7.53 -9.20 -7.58
C ILE A 32 6.85 -8.09 -8.37
N VAL A 33 5.52 -8.12 -8.45
CA VAL A 33 4.69 -7.04 -8.98
C VAL A 33 3.88 -6.45 -7.84
N VAL A 34 3.89 -5.12 -7.72
CA VAL A 34 3.19 -4.39 -6.66
C VAL A 34 2.19 -3.41 -7.27
N GLN A 35 0.95 -3.48 -6.79
CA GLN A 35 -0.11 -2.53 -7.07
C GLN A 35 -0.56 -1.89 -5.76
N HIS A 36 -0.60 -0.56 -5.71
CA HIS A 36 -1.12 0.19 -4.58
C HIS A 36 -2.56 0.62 -4.86
N THR A 37 -3.47 0.28 -3.95
CA THR A 37 -4.88 0.66 -4.02
C THR A 37 -5.24 1.50 -2.81
N ARG A 38 -5.83 2.68 -3.04
CA ARG A 38 -6.43 3.53 -2.02
C ARG A 38 -7.95 3.40 -2.12
N LEU A 39 -8.58 3.06 -1.01
CA LEU A 39 -10.03 3.05 -0.84
C LEU A 39 -10.42 4.23 0.04
N ASP A 40 -11.19 5.18 -0.49
CA ASP A 40 -11.91 6.13 0.38
C ASP A 40 -13.19 5.45 0.88
N SER A 41 -13.18 5.03 2.14
CA SER A 41 -14.29 4.31 2.77
C SER A 41 -15.57 5.15 2.92
N ARG A 42 -15.50 6.48 2.71
CA ARG A 42 -16.66 7.37 2.76
C ARG A 42 -17.53 7.30 1.50
N GLN A 43 -16.98 6.79 0.39
CA GLN A 43 -17.70 6.60 -0.87
C GLN A 43 -17.29 5.28 -1.52
N ALA A 44 -17.76 4.17 -0.95
CA ALA A 44 -17.35 2.82 -1.34
C ALA A 44 -17.56 2.47 -2.82
N GLU A 45 -18.54 3.08 -3.50
CA GLU A 45 -18.86 2.77 -4.91
C GLU A 45 -18.00 3.53 -5.94
N ASN A 46 -17.34 4.65 -5.57
CA ASN A 46 -16.71 5.56 -6.55
C ASN A 46 -15.28 6.02 -6.22
N ALA A 47 -14.63 5.49 -5.18
CA ALA A 47 -13.37 6.05 -4.69
C ALA A 47 -12.23 5.03 -4.57
N LEU A 48 -12.11 4.16 -5.58
CA LEU A 48 -10.93 3.30 -5.74
C LEU A 48 -9.94 3.99 -6.69
N LEU A 49 -8.81 4.40 -6.14
CA LEU A 49 -7.64 4.81 -6.92
C LEU A 49 -6.61 3.69 -6.86
N SER A 50 -6.04 3.31 -8.00
CA SER A 50 -4.98 2.31 -8.07
C SER A 50 -3.87 2.74 -9.00
N THR A 51 -2.63 2.39 -8.65
CA THR A 51 -1.44 2.57 -9.49
C THR A 51 -0.47 1.40 -9.30
N VAL A 52 0.35 1.12 -10.31
CA VAL A 52 1.50 0.21 -10.17
C VAL A 52 2.64 0.99 -9.52
N ALA A 53 3.42 0.31 -8.66
CA ALA A 53 4.60 0.91 -8.06
C ALA A 53 5.67 1.20 -9.12
N TYR A 54 6.37 2.33 -8.98
CA TYR A 54 7.55 2.59 -9.80
C TYR A 54 8.66 1.60 -9.44
N PRO A 55 9.27 0.88 -10.41
CA PRO A 55 10.36 -0.03 -10.13
C PRO A 55 11.62 0.75 -9.76
N VAL A 56 12.14 0.49 -8.55
CA VAL A 56 13.42 1.04 -8.08
C VAL A 56 14.50 0.00 -8.32
N SER A 57 15.61 0.40 -8.94
CA SER A 57 16.76 -0.44 -9.31
C SER A 57 17.74 -0.65 -8.17
#